data_AF-F8KSI1-F1
#
_entry.id   AF-F8KSI1-F1
#
_cell.length_a   1.000
_cell.length_b   1.000
_cell.length_c   1.000
_cell.angle_alpha   90.00
_cell.angle_beta   90.00
_cell.angle_gamma   90.00
#
_symmetry.space_group_name_H-M   'P 1'
#
loop_
_entity.id
_entity.type
_entity.pdbx_description
1 polymer ?
#
loop_
_entity_poly.entity_id
_entity_poly.type
_entity_poly.pdbx_seq_one_letter_code
_entity_poly.pdbx_strand_id
1 'polypeptide(L)'
;MKDHYLWCDFIERTFLTTQFKELLENRRIFGATSNPTIFAQALSSPAYQENIKQLKATQTPAKDIYESLVVEDIKQCAQMLLPLWEKNKATGYISLEIDPNLANNVSFSIVEARALFERIGMPNVR
;
A
#
# COMPACT_ATOMS: atom_id res chain seq x y z
N MET A 1 -6.17 20.15 22.95
CA MET A 1 -4.98 20.02 22.08
C MET A 1 -5.36 19.13 20.91
N LYS A 2 -4.89 19.43 19.70
CA LYS A 2 -5.01 18.50 18.56
C LYS A 2 -3.84 17.53 18.62
N ASP A 3 -4.12 16.23 18.50
CA ASP A 3 -3.07 15.22 18.37
C ASP A 3 -2.50 15.25 16.94
N HIS A 4 -1.19 15.03 16.83
CA HIS A 4 -0.50 14.91 15.54
C HIS A 4 0.20 13.55 15.47
N TYR A 5 0.04 12.87 14.34
CA TYR A 5 0.57 11.53 14.12
C TYR A 5 1.53 11.55 12.94
N LEU A 6 2.71 10.97 13.10
CA LEU A 6 3.69 10.81 12.02
C LEU A 6 3.32 9.62 11.14
N TRP A 7 3.37 9.82 9.83
CA TRP A 7 3.07 8.81 8.83
C TRP A 7 4.33 8.53 8.01
N CYS A 8 4.52 7.27 7.63
CA CYS A 8 5.62 6.87 6.76
C CYS A 8 5.24 7.08 5.30
N ASP A 9 5.96 7.95 4.60
CA ASP A 9 5.76 8.21 3.17
C ASP A 9 6.69 7.35 2.31
N PHE A 10 6.66 6.04 2.57
CA PHE A 10 7.50 5.05 1.90
C PHE A 10 6.93 3.64 2.08
N ILE A 11 6.99 2.84 1.02
CA ILE A 11 6.65 1.42 1.06
C ILE A 11 7.58 0.65 0.15
N GLU A 12 8.14 -0.44 0.67
CA GLU A 12 8.97 -1.40 -0.05
C GLU A 12 8.95 -2.71 0.74
N ARG A 13 8.96 -3.86 0.06
CA ARG A 13 8.72 -5.17 0.66
C ARG A 13 9.73 -5.58 1.74
N THR A 14 11.01 -5.33 1.53
CA THR A 14 12.07 -5.56 2.52
C THR A 14 11.94 -4.57 3.68
N PHE A 15 11.64 -3.30 3.39
CA PHE A 15 11.41 -2.28 4.40
C PHE A 15 10.23 -2.61 5.32
N LEU A 16 9.10 -3.07 4.77
CA LEU A 16 7.92 -3.49 5.54
C LEU A 16 8.26 -4.60 6.55
N THR A 17 9.04 -5.59 6.11
CA THR A 17 9.37 -6.78 6.92
C THR A 17 10.50 -6.54 7.92
N THR A 18 11.24 -5.43 7.80
CA THR A 18 12.38 -5.11 8.67
C THR A 18 12.12 -3.84 9.49
N GLN A 19 12.31 -2.67 8.88
CA GLN A 19 12.35 -1.38 9.57
C GLN A 19 10.97 -0.82 9.91
N PHE A 20 9.96 -1.03 9.06
CA PHE A 20 8.62 -0.50 9.30
C PHE A 20 8.01 -1.04 10.60
N LYS A 21 8.20 -2.33 10.86
CA LYS A 21 7.78 -2.98 12.09
C LYS A 21 8.45 -2.35 13.32
N GLU A 22 9.75 -2.12 13.27
CA GLU A 22 10.50 -1.47 14.36
C GLU A 22 9.98 -0.04 14.61
N LEU A 23 9.70 0.72 13.55
CA LEU A 23 9.14 2.07 13.67
C LEU A 23 7.76 2.08 14.34
N LEU A 24 6.92 1.07 14.07
CA LEU A 24 5.63 0.89 14.72
C LEU A 24 5.77 0.52 16.20
N GLU A 25 6.62 -0.46 16.52
CA GLU A 25 6.87 -0.93 17.89
C GLU A 25 7.40 0.19 18.78
N ASN A 26 8.29 1.02 18.23
CA ASN A 26 8.85 2.20 18.89
C ASN A 26 7.93 3.43 18.86
N ARG A 27 6.69 3.29 18.37
CA ARG A 27 5.67 4.36 18.25
C ARG A 27 6.19 5.61 17.53
N ARG A 28 7.03 5.42 16.51
CA ARG A 28 7.58 6.50 15.69
C ARG A 28 6.65 6.87 14.54
N ILE A 29 5.85 5.92 14.07
CA ILE A 29 4.86 6.11 13.01
C ILE A 29 3.52 5.51 13.43
N PHE A 30 2.45 6.01 12.82
CA PHE A 30 1.07 5.67 13.16
C PHE A 30 0.20 5.45 11.91
N GLY A 31 0.81 5.41 10.74
CA GLY A 31 0.16 5.28 9.46
C GLY A 31 1.20 5.34 8.35
N ALA A 32 0.75 5.12 7.12
CA ALA A 32 1.61 5.16 5.95
C ALA A 32 0.86 5.70 4.73
N THR A 33 1.63 6.19 3.76
CA THR A 33 1.13 6.64 2.45
C THR A 33 1.90 5.95 1.34
N SER A 34 1.21 5.70 0.24
CA SER A 34 1.81 5.27 -1.02
C SER A 34 1.23 6.09 -2.17
N ASN A 35 1.99 6.17 -3.26
CA ASN A 35 1.58 6.79 -4.52
C ASN A 35 2.31 6.06 -5.67
N PRO A 36 1.94 6.30 -6.94
CA PRO A 36 2.56 5.63 -8.08
C PRO A 36 4.08 5.81 -8.16
N THR A 37 4.61 6.98 -7.75
CA THR A 37 6.05 7.25 -7.75
C THR A 37 6.78 6.41 -6.70
N ILE A 38 6.22 6.28 -5.49
CA ILE A 38 6.79 5.42 -4.44
C ILE A 38 6.85 3.98 -4.92
N PHE A 39 5.78 3.46 -5.55
CA PHE A 39 5.80 2.10 -6.08
C PHE A 39 6.73 1.92 -7.28
N ALA A 40 6.85 2.92 -8.16
CA ALA A 40 7.80 2.85 -9.26
C ALA A 40 9.24 2.67 -8.75
N GLN A 41 9.59 3.36 -7.66
CA GLN A 41 10.89 3.19 -6.99
C GLN A 41 10.98 1.83 -6.30
N ALA A 42 9.98 1.44 -5.51
CA ALA A 42 9.97 0.18 -4.78
C ALA A 42 10.12 -1.04 -5.70
N LEU A 43 9.33 -1.10 -6.78
CA LEU A 43 9.31 -2.21 -7.74
C LEU A 43 10.60 -2.33 -8.55
N SER A 44 11.46 -1.30 -8.55
CA SER A 44 12.81 -1.38 -9.11
C SER A 44 13.82 -2.08 -8.19
N SER A 45 13.46 -2.31 -6.92
CA SER A 45 14.32 -2.99 -5.95
C SER A 45 14.49 -4.48 -6.27
N PRO A 46 15.57 -5.12 -5.78
CA PRO A 46 15.74 -6.57 -5.88
C PRO A 46 14.59 -7.40 -5.28
N ALA A 47 13.83 -6.85 -4.33
CA ALA A 47 12.80 -7.59 -3.60
C ALA A 47 11.62 -8.05 -4.48
N TYR A 48 11.45 -7.43 -5.66
CA TYR A 48 10.34 -7.72 -6.56
C TYR A 48 10.75 -8.46 -7.83
N GLN A 49 12.05 -8.53 -8.14
CA GLN A 49 12.51 -8.97 -9.47
C GLN A 49 12.10 -10.40 -9.80
N GLU A 50 12.15 -11.31 -8.83
CA GLU A 50 11.75 -12.69 -9.04
C GLU A 50 10.22 -12.83 -9.24
N ASN A 51 9.41 -12.16 -8.41
CA ASN A 51 7.95 -12.13 -8.59
C ASN A 51 7.56 -11.54 -9.97
N ILE A 52 8.19 -10.42 -10.37
CA ILE A 52 7.95 -9.78 -11.67
C ILE A 52 8.33 -10.74 -12.81
N LYS A 53 9.45 -11.45 -12.70
CA LYS A 53 9.90 -12.41 -13.71
C LYS A 53 8.91 -13.56 -13.87
N GLN A 54 8.42 -14.12 -12.75
CA GLN A 54 7.43 -15.20 -12.74
C GLN A 54 6.10 -14.75 -13.34
N LEU A 55 5.59 -13.57 -12.98
CA LEU A 55 4.35 -13.02 -13.51
C LEU A 55 4.44 -12.63 -14.99
N LYS A 56 5.60 -12.19 -15.46
CA LYS A 56 5.83 -11.97 -16.90
C LYS A 56 5.85 -13.26 -17.71
N ALA A 57 6.32 -14.36 -17.13
CA ALA A 57 6.35 -15.66 -17.80
C ALA A 57 4.94 -16.20 -18.11
N THR A 58 3.91 -15.74 -17.40
CA THR A 58 2.51 -16.11 -17.62
C THR A 58 1.77 -15.20 -18.61
N GLN A 59 2.47 -14.27 -19.27
CA GLN A 59 1.88 -13.28 -20.19
C GLN A 59 0.82 -12.37 -19.53
N THR A 60 0.92 -12.17 -18.21
CA THR A 60 0.02 -11.27 -17.46
C THR A 60 0.21 -9.82 -17.93
N PRO A 61 -0.86 -9.04 -18.18
CA PRO A 61 -0.77 -7.62 -18.51
C PRO A 61 0.01 -6.83 -17.45
N ALA A 62 0.79 -5.84 -17.87
CA ALA A 62 1.66 -5.08 -16.96
C ALA A 62 0.91 -4.41 -15.80
N LYS A 63 -0.32 -3.92 -16.04
CA LYS A 63 -1.18 -3.34 -15.01
C LYS A 63 -1.56 -4.38 -13.96
N ASP A 64 -1.94 -5.58 -14.38
CA ASP A 64 -2.33 -6.66 -13.47
C ASP A 64 -1.14 -7.15 -12.63
N ILE A 65 0.08 -7.20 -13.22
CA ILE A 65 1.32 -7.48 -12.48
C ILE A 65 1.54 -6.42 -11.41
N TYR A 66 1.48 -5.14 -11.78
CA TYR A 66 1.62 -4.02 -10.85
C TYR A 66 0.61 -4.13 -9.72
N GLU A 67 -0.67 -4.23 -10.04
CA GLU A 67 -1.75 -4.28 -9.06
C GLU A 67 -1.62 -5.49 -8.12
N SER A 68 -1.21 -6.66 -8.63
CA SER A 68 -0.98 -7.84 -7.80
C SER A 68 0.10 -7.58 -6.73
N LEU A 69 1.19 -6.92 -7.09
CA LEU A 69 2.31 -6.65 -6.18
C LEU A 69 1.95 -5.57 -5.16
N VAL A 70 1.32 -4.48 -5.58
CA VAL A 70 0.95 -3.38 -4.67
C VAL A 70 -0.17 -3.79 -3.72
N VAL A 71 -1.16 -4.59 -4.17
CA VAL A 71 -2.23 -5.10 -3.30
C VAL A 71 -1.65 -5.96 -2.18
N GLU A 72 -0.65 -6.80 -2.48
CA GLU A 72 0.03 -7.63 -1.48
C GLU A 72 0.73 -6.76 -0.42
N ASP A 73 1.52 -5.78 -0.85
CA ASP A 73 2.28 -4.92 0.05
C ASP A 73 1.37 -4.00 0.89
N ILE A 74 0.31 -3.43 0.29
CA ILE A 74 -0.68 -2.62 1.01
C ILE A 74 -1.43 -3.47 2.03
N LYS A 75 -1.82 -4.69 1.67
CA LYS A 75 -2.47 -5.62 2.60
C LYS A 75 -1.56 -5.94 3.78
N GLN A 76 -0.29 -6.23 3.54
CA GLN A 76 0.68 -6.50 4.59
C GLN A 76 0.86 -5.29 5.52
N CYS A 77 1.01 -4.09 4.96
CA CYS A 77 1.11 -2.85 5.73
C CYS A 77 -0.17 -2.60 6.56
N ALA A 78 -1.34 -2.78 5.95
CA ALA A 78 -2.62 -2.65 6.63
C ALA A 78 -2.76 -3.62 7.81
N GLN A 79 -2.32 -4.87 7.66
CA GLN A 79 -2.33 -5.86 8.75
C GLN A 79 -1.45 -5.43 9.91
N MET A 80 -0.24 -4.91 9.64
CA MET A 80 0.66 -4.40 10.68
C MET A 80 0.08 -3.18 11.41
N LEU A 81 -0.66 -2.33 10.70
CA LEU A 81 -1.28 -1.12 11.22
C LEU A 81 -2.63 -1.35 11.92
N LEU A 82 -3.27 -2.50 11.69
CA LEU A 82 -4.62 -2.79 12.16
C LEU A 82 -4.81 -2.61 13.69
N PRO A 83 -3.87 -3.05 14.56
CA PRO A 83 -4.02 -2.85 16.01
C PRO A 83 -4.09 -1.37 16.42
N LEU A 84 -3.40 -0.48 15.69
CA LEU A 84 -3.48 0.96 15.94
C LEU A 84 -4.86 1.49 15.55
N TRP A 85 -5.36 1.08 14.39
CA TRP A 85 -6.68 1.47 13.88
C TRP A 85 -7.83 0.96 14.75
N GLU A 86 -7.73 -0.26 15.28
CA GLU A 86 -8.70 -0.82 16.21
C GLU A 86 -8.78 -0.02 17.51
N LYS A 87 -7.62 0.39 18.04
CA LYS A 87 -7.54 1.19 19.26
C LYS A 87 -7.98 2.64 19.07
N ASN A 88 -7.62 3.25 17.94
CA ASN A 88 -7.94 4.63 17.63
C ASN A 88 -8.13 4.81 16.13
N LYS A 89 -9.37 5.13 15.71
CA LYS A 89 -9.73 5.37 14.31
C LYS A 89 -9.11 6.65 13.72
N ALA A 90 -8.25 7.37 14.45
CA ALA A 90 -7.42 8.44 13.90
C ALA A 90 -6.04 7.96 13.41
N THR A 91 -5.66 6.70 13.67
CA THR A 91 -4.38 6.11 13.30
C THR A 91 -4.57 4.75 12.61
N GLY A 92 -3.46 4.13 12.23
CA GLY A 92 -3.42 2.78 11.68
C GLY A 92 -3.89 2.67 10.24
N TYR A 93 -3.86 3.75 9.47
CA TYR A 93 -4.24 3.74 8.05
C TYR A 93 -3.03 3.63 7.13
N ILE A 94 -3.23 2.94 6.01
CA ILE A 94 -2.35 2.99 4.83
C ILE A 94 -3.17 3.51 3.65
N SER A 95 -2.62 4.44 2.87
CA SER A 95 -3.27 4.90 1.63
C SER A 95 -2.75 4.20 0.38
N LEU A 96 -3.64 3.94 -0.57
CA LEU A 96 -3.31 3.53 -1.93
C LEU A 96 -3.97 4.47 -2.93
N GLU A 97 -3.17 5.10 -3.79
CA GLU A 97 -3.70 5.89 -4.89
C GLU A 97 -4.20 4.99 -6.04
N ILE A 98 -5.31 5.40 -6.65
CA ILE A 98 -5.84 4.82 -7.89
C ILE A 98 -5.06 5.30 -9.12
N ASP A 99 -5.34 4.74 -10.29
CA ASP A 99 -4.69 5.06 -11.56
C ASP A 99 -4.87 6.56 -11.88
N PRO A 100 -3.77 7.33 -11.98
CA PRO A 100 -3.83 8.78 -12.20
C PRO A 100 -4.47 9.14 -13.55
N ASN A 101 -4.53 8.22 -14.52
CA ASN A 101 -5.22 8.46 -15.79
C ASN A 101 -6.74 8.54 -15.63
N LEU A 102 -7.28 8.10 -14.50
CA LEU A 102 -8.72 8.17 -14.18
C LEU A 102 -9.10 9.47 -13.45
N ALA A 103 -8.16 10.38 -13.19
CA ALA A 103 -8.40 11.62 -12.43
C ALA A 103 -9.59 12.45 -12.95
N ASN A 104 -9.84 12.44 -14.27
CA ASN A 104 -10.95 13.15 -14.90
C ASN A 104 -12.19 12.28 -15.17
N ASN A 105 -12.17 11.02 -14.73
CA ASN A 105 -13.27 10.08 -14.92
C ASN A 105 -13.74 9.52 -13.57
N VAL A 106 -14.74 10.19 -12.99
CA VAL A 106 -15.32 9.84 -11.68
C VAL A 106 -15.86 8.41 -11.66
N SER A 107 -16.56 7.99 -12.71
CA SER A 107 -17.17 6.66 -12.77
C SER A 107 -16.12 5.55 -12.72
N PHE A 108 -15.06 5.64 -13.53
CA PHE A 108 -13.99 4.65 -13.50
C PHE A 108 -13.14 4.75 -12.23
N SER A 109 -12.90 5.95 -11.70
CA SER A 109 -12.22 6.12 -10.41
C SER A 109 -12.94 5.40 -9.27
N ILE A 110 -14.27 5.48 -9.20
CA ILE A 110 -15.06 4.78 -8.17
C ILE A 110 -14.99 3.26 -8.36
N VAL A 111 -15.06 2.77 -9.60
CA VAL A 111 -14.98 1.34 -9.92
C VAL A 111 -13.63 0.78 -9.49
N GLU A 112 -12.54 1.44 -9.83
CA GLU A 112 -11.18 0.99 -9.49
C GLU A 112 -10.94 1.04 -7.98
N ALA A 113 -11.31 2.13 -7.31
CA ALA A 113 -11.17 2.26 -5.86
C ALA A 113 -11.90 1.13 -5.11
N ARG A 114 -13.13 0.79 -5.53
CA ARG A 114 -13.90 -0.32 -4.94
C ARG A 114 -13.23 -1.67 -5.20
N ALA A 115 -12.81 -1.93 -6.43
CA ALA A 115 -12.15 -3.18 -6.78
C ALA A 115 -10.85 -3.39 -6.01
N LEU A 116 -10.02 -2.35 -5.86
CA LEU A 116 -8.79 -2.41 -5.06
C LEU A 116 -9.10 -2.62 -3.58
N PHE A 117 -10.05 -1.86 -3.01
CA PHE A 117 -10.45 -2.01 -1.61
C PHE A 117 -10.95 -3.43 -1.30
N GLU A 118 -11.79 -4.00 -2.17
CA GLU A 118 -12.29 -5.38 -2.06
C GLU A 118 -11.17 -6.41 -2.16
N ARG A 119 -10.25 -6.27 -3.13
CA ARG A 119 -9.11 -7.17 -3.31
C ARG A 119 -8.15 -7.15 -2.12
N ILE A 120 -7.90 -5.97 -1.55
CA ILE A 120 -7.06 -5.85 -0.37
C ILE A 120 -7.78 -6.44 0.86
N GLY A 121 -9.07 -6.13 1.01
CA GLY A 121 -9.94 -6.73 2.03
C GLY A 121 -9.58 -6.30 3.45
N MET A 122 -9.10 -5.06 3.64
CA MET A 122 -8.67 -4.53 4.94
C MET A 122 -9.43 -3.23 5.27
N PRO A 123 -9.99 -3.09 6.49
CA PRO A 123 -10.85 -1.96 6.85
C PRO A 123 -10.11 -0.65 7.07
N ASN A 124 -8.78 -0.69 7.19
CA ASN A 124 -7.91 0.43 7.47
C ASN A 124 -7.08 0.86 6.23
N VAL A 125 -7.57 0.53 5.04
CA VAL A 125 -7.06 1.03 3.76
C VAL A 125 -7.91 2.22 3.33
N ARG A 126 -7.28 3.23 2.73
CA ARG A 126 -7.97 4.42 2.23
C ARG A 126 -7.40 4.92 0.91
#